data_AF-A0A2S9FF55-F1
#
_entry.id   AF-A0A2S9FF55-F1
#
_cell.length_a   1.000
_cell.length_b   1.000
_cell.length_c   1.000
_cell.angle_alpha   90.00
_cell.angle_beta   90.00
_cell.angle_gamma   90.00
#
_symmetry.space_group_name_H-M   'P 1'
#
loop_
_entity.id
_entity.type
_entity.pdbx_description
1 polymer ?
#
loop_
_entity_poly.entity_id
_entity_poly.type
_entity_poly.pdbx_seq_one_letter_code
_entity_poly.pdbx_strand_id
1 'polypeptide(L)'
;MTRFLSIFGLRFSTGHALGAAVLIPACLLIFAQLDLMWLGITLAVLIGLSALVTVRGRRLTGWVAALFSWRRRHKQPPAPPSEPAVGATVIPGDHVALRWQDNYLVSVIELIPRPFTPTVIVNGQAFTDDVVDTKILDDLLTAYCPDLEADIVSAGYRVGKTAPAALVGLYEQVVGPYPAPASRRTWIVLRADPDKTRKSALRRDAGVAGLAQYLVASTTRIADHLASMGVDAQPARSFDGFDTATEISFEHETWSMIKGRSTFTAAYNAPGGPDVWWSA
;
A
#
# COMPACT_ATOMS: atom_id res chain seq x y z
N MET A 1 26.37 17.45 -5.53
CA MET A 1 25.43 18.46 -4.97
C MET A 1 24.02 17.86 -4.77
N THR A 2 23.88 16.62 -4.30
CA THR A 2 22.83 15.74 -4.88
C THR A 2 22.12 14.77 -3.92
N ARG A 3 22.18 14.96 -2.60
CA ARG A 3 21.32 14.23 -1.62
C ARG A 3 20.36 15.12 -0.83
N PHE A 4 20.67 16.40 -0.70
CA PHE A 4 19.83 17.32 0.09
C PHE A 4 18.61 17.79 -0.72
N LEU A 5 18.80 18.07 -2.01
CA LEU A 5 17.70 18.47 -2.90
C LEU A 5 16.71 17.33 -3.17
N SER A 6 17.13 16.06 -3.13
CA SER A 6 16.20 14.92 -3.29
C SER A 6 15.24 14.74 -2.12
N ILE A 7 15.49 15.41 -1.00
CA ILE A 7 14.58 15.43 0.16
C ILE A 7 13.41 16.38 -0.11
N PHE A 8 13.61 17.41 -0.91
CA PHE A 8 12.61 18.41 -1.20
C PHE A 8 11.94 18.13 -2.55
N GLY A 9 10.61 18.05 -2.56
CA GLY A 9 9.83 17.93 -3.77
C GLY A 9 8.75 18.99 -3.82
N LEU A 10 8.24 19.30 -5.01
CA LEU A 10 7.05 20.13 -5.16
C LEU A 10 5.85 19.20 -5.41
N ARG A 11 4.80 19.36 -4.61
CA ARG A 11 3.50 18.74 -4.90
C ARG A 11 2.44 19.82 -4.95
N PHE A 12 1.63 19.82 -5.99
CA PHE A 12 0.45 20.67 -6.10
C PHE A 12 -0.79 19.92 -5.61
N SER A 13 -1.66 20.59 -4.86
CA SER A 13 -2.96 20.05 -4.44
C SER A 13 -3.93 21.21 -4.37
N THR A 14 -5.11 20.99 -4.92
CA THR A 14 -6.15 22.01 -5.08
C THR A 14 -6.52 22.66 -3.74
N GLY A 15 -6.65 21.88 -2.66
CA GLY A 15 -7.04 22.40 -1.34
C GLY A 15 -6.00 23.36 -0.73
N HIS A 16 -4.72 22.98 -0.74
CA HIS A 16 -3.65 23.82 -0.20
C HIS A 16 -3.35 25.02 -1.09
N ALA A 17 -3.51 24.89 -2.41
CA ALA A 17 -3.38 25.99 -3.34
C ALA A 17 -4.49 27.04 -3.14
N LEU A 18 -5.74 26.61 -2.94
CA LEU A 18 -6.85 27.50 -2.59
C LEU A 18 -6.60 28.22 -1.26
N GLY A 19 -6.16 27.49 -0.23
CA GLY A 19 -5.81 28.08 1.06
C GLY A 19 -4.70 29.14 0.94
N ALA A 20 -3.63 28.84 0.21
CA ALA A 20 -2.55 29.79 -0.05
C ALA A 20 -3.03 31.00 -0.86
N ALA A 21 -3.86 30.80 -1.87
CA ALA A 21 -4.42 31.87 -2.71
C ALA A 21 -5.29 32.86 -1.92
N VAL A 22 -5.91 32.43 -0.80
CA VAL A 22 -6.67 33.31 0.09
C VAL A 22 -5.77 33.93 1.18
N LEU A 23 -4.91 33.14 1.81
CA LEU A 23 -4.11 33.59 2.96
C LEU A 23 -2.99 34.58 2.56
N ILE A 24 -2.38 34.41 1.39
CA ILE A 24 -1.32 35.30 0.90
C ILE A 24 -1.82 36.74 0.73
N PRO A 25 -2.89 37.03 -0.05
CA PRO A 25 -3.40 38.39 -0.20
C PRO A 25 -3.96 38.93 1.12
N ALA A 26 -4.61 38.10 1.95
CA ALA A 26 -5.08 38.53 3.26
C ALA A 26 -3.94 39.00 4.18
N CYS A 27 -2.82 38.25 4.24
CA CYS A 27 -1.64 38.66 5.01
C CYS A 27 -1.05 39.98 4.47
N LEU A 28 -0.90 40.10 3.15
CA LEU A 28 -0.36 41.33 2.56
C LEU A 28 -1.24 42.55 2.85
N LEU A 29 -2.57 42.42 2.78
CA LEU A 29 -3.50 43.52 3.06
C LEU A 29 -3.45 43.95 4.53
N ILE A 30 -3.39 43.00 5.47
CA ILE A 30 -3.31 43.30 6.91
C ILE A 30 -2.00 44.01 7.25
N PHE A 31 -0.87 43.51 6.74
CA PHE A 31 0.44 44.08 7.05
C PHE A 31 0.74 45.38 6.28
N ALA A 32 0.04 45.63 5.17
CA ALA A 32 0.05 46.92 4.48
C ALA A 32 -0.59 48.03 5.34
N GLN A 33 -1.66 47.73 6.08
CA GLN A 33 -2.31 48.71 6.97
C GLN A 33 -1.47 49.06 8.20
N LEU A 34 -0.52 48.21 8.56
CA LEU A 34 0.33 48.36 9.74
C LEU A 34 1.75 48.87 9.40
N ASP A 35 2.01 49.27 8.15
CA ASP A 35 3.34 49.66 7.63
C ASP A 35 4.45 48.61 7.86
N LEU A 36 4.05 47.34 8.03
CA LEU A 36 4.92 46.20 8.34
C LEU A 36 5.03 45.25 7.14
N MET A 37 5.16 45.81 5.93
CA MET A 37 5.15 45.05 4.67
C MET A 37 6.19 43.92 4.61
N TRP A 38 7.33 44.09 5.27
CA TRP A 38 8.36 43.04 5.36
C TRP A 38 7.84 41.79 6.11
N LEU A 39 7.00 41.94 7.14
CA LEU A 39 6.33 40.82 7.81
C LEU A 39 5.29 40.17 6.90
N GLY A 40 4.53 40.98 6.15
CA GLY A 40 3.56 40.48 5.19
C GLY A 40 4.20 39.61 4.10
N ILE A 41 5.29 40.09 3.51
CA ILE A 41 6.03 39.38 2.45
C ILE A 41 6.66 38.10 3.01
N THR A 42 7.32 38.16 4.17
CA THR A 42 7.95 36.97 4.77
C THR A 42 6.91 35.90 5.11
N LEU A 43 5.77 36.28 5.67
CA LEU A 43 4.69 35.35 5.97
C LEU A 43 4.04 34.77 4.70
N ALA A 44 3.83 35.58 3.66
CA ALA A 44 3.34 35.12 2.36
C ALA A 44 4.26 34.07 1.72
N VAL A 45 5.57 34.29 1.77
CA VAL A 45 6.57 33.32 1.28
C VAL A 45 6.52 32.05 2.11
N LEU A 46 6.43 32.13 3.44
CA LEU A 46 6.32 30.96 4.31
C LEU A 46 5.04 30.15 4.04
N ILE A 47 3.90 30.82 3.81
CA ILE A 47 2.64 30.18 3.44
C ILE A 47 2.80 29.44 2.10
N GLY A 48 3.34 30.12 1.08
CA GLY A 48 3.58 29.53 -0.23
C GLY A 48 4.50 28.31 -0.17
N LEU A 49 5.62 28.42 0.55
CA LEU A 49 6.54 27.30 0.77
C LEU A 49 5.87 26.15 1.52
N SER A 50 5.12 26.43 2.58
CA SER A 50 4.42 25.39 3.36
C SER A 50 3.38 24.61 2.55
N ALA A 51 2.73 25.27 1.58
CA ALA A 51 1.69 24.70 0.74
C ALA A 51 2.27 23.83 -0.39
N LEU A 52 3.42 24.22 -0.94
CA LEU A 52 4.00 23.61 -2.15
C LEU A 52 5.15 22.65 -1.85
N VAL A 53 5.98 22.96 -0.86
CA VAL A 53 7.19 22.19 -0.55
C VAL A 53 6.83 20.95 0.25
N THR A 54 7.29 19.80 -0.25
CA THR A 54 7.26 18.52 0.44
C THR A 54 8.65 18.18 0.92
N VAL A 55 8.73 17.63 2.13
CA VAL A 55 9.94 17.09 2.74
C VAL A 55 9.76 15.58 2.82
N ARG A 56 10.61 14.80 2.15
CA ARG A 56 10.50 13.34 1.99
C ARG A 56 9.11 12.90 1.49
N GLY A 57 8.58 13.61 0.49
CA GLY A 57 7.29 13.31 -0.14
C GLY A 57 6.04 13.69 0.67
N ARG A 58 6.19 14.19 1.91
CA ARG A 58 5.09 14.70 2.75
C ARG A 58 5.20 16.21 2.93
N ARG A 59 4.06 16.92 2.90
CA ARG A 59 4.00 18.35 3.26
C ARG A 59 4.10 18.55 4.77
N LEU A 60 4.29 19.79 5.22
CA LEU A 60 4.28 20.13 6.65
C LEU A 60 3.00 19.66 7.35
N THR A 61 1.82 19.85 6.76
CA THR A 61 0.55 19.33 7.32
C THR A 61 0.53 17.81 7.41
N GLY A 62 1.11 17.12 6.43
CA GLY A 62 1.26 15.66 6.41
C GLY A 62 2.22 15.15 7.49
N TRP A 63 3.29 15.91 7.78
CA TRP A 63 4.20 15.61 8.90
C TRP A 63 3.53 15.83 10.26
N VAL A 64 2.76 16.90 10.42
CA VAL A 64 1.97 17.13 11.63
C VAL A 64 0.96 16.00 11.85
N ALA A 65 0.21 15.61 10.81
CA ALA A 65 -0.70 14.48 10.86
C ALA A 65 0.02 13.16 11.19
N ALA A 66 1.22 12.93 10.62
CA ALA A 66 2.05 11.76 10.92
C ALA A 66 2.53 11.74 12.38
N LEU A 67 2.89 12.90 12.93
CA LEU A 67 3.28 13.03 14.33
C LEU A 67 2.12 12.72 15.27
N PHE A 68 0.93 13.25 14.97
CA PHE A 68 -0.26 12.97 15.77
C PHE A 68 -0.71 11.52 15.65
N SER A 69 -0.67 10.92 14.46
CA SER A 69 -1.00 9.50 14.28
C SER A 69 0.02 8.61 15.00
N TRP A 70 1.32 8.89 14.89
CA TRP A 70 2.36 8.18 15.64
C TRP A 70 2.14 8.32 17.15
N ARG A 71 1.93 9.53 17.68
CA ARG A 71 1.64 9.73 19.11
C ARG A 71 0.40 8.99 19.60
N ARG A 72 -0.64 8.90 18.76
CA ARG A 72 -1.85 8.13 19.07
C ARG A 72 -1.57 6.63 19.08
N ARG A 73 -0.91 6.12 18.04
CA ARG A 73 -0.55 4.68 17.90
C ARG A 73 0.40 4.21 18.98
N HIS A 74 1.30 5.08 19.42
CA HIS A 74 2.21 4.80 20.53
C HIS A 74 1.48 4.66 21.88
N LYS A 75 0.25 5.19 22.01
CA LYS A 75 -0.59 4.99 23.20
C LYS A 75 -1.60 3.86 23.05
N GLN A 76 -2.09 3.63 21.83
CA GLN A 76 -3.10 2.61 21.53
C GLN A 76 -2.71 1.91 20.23
N PRO A 77 -2.36 0.61 20.26
CA PRO A 77 -2.07 -0.12 19.03
C PRO A 77 -3.30 -0.11 18.10
N PRO A 78 -3.10 -0.23 16.78
CA PRO A 78 -4.20 -0.41 15.85
C PRO A 78 -5.10 -1.57 16.28
N ALA A 79 -6.41 -1.43 16.07
CA ALA A 79 -7.33 -2.53 16.29
C ALA A 79 -6.96 -3.69 15.36
N PRO A 80 -6.94 -4.93 15.84
CA PRO A 80 -6.75 -6.07 14.96
C PRO A 80 -7.88 -6.13 13.93
N PRO A 81 -7.62 -6.63 12.71
CA PRO A 81 -8.66 -6.96 11.76
C PRO A 81 -9.72 -7.87 12.40
N SER A 82 -10.95 -7.83 11.89
CA SER A 82 -11.99 -8.75 12.37
C SER A 82 -11.64 -10.19 12.05
N GLU A 83 -12.24 -11.12 12.78
CA GLU A 83 -12.19 -12.54 12.40
C GLU A 83 -12.69 -12.71 10.96
N PRO A 84 -12.00 -13.53 10.16
CA PRO A 84 -12.40 -13.77 8.79
C PRO A 84 -13.71 -14.56 8.76
N ALA A 85 -14.68 -14.04 8.02
CA ALA A 85 -15.91 -14.73 7.73
C ALA A 85 -15.87 -15.22 6.28
N VAL A 86 -16.23 -16.47 6.04
CA VAL A 86 -16.34 -16.99 4.68
C VAL A 86 -17.67 -16.54 4.09
N GLY A 87 -17.61 -15.64 3.11
CA GLY A 87 -18.77 -15.23 2.33
C GLY A 87 -19.17 -16.34 1.36
N ALA A 88 -20.45 -16.74 1.37
CA ALA A 88 -20.97 -17.73 0.43
C ALA A 88 -21.69 -17.08 -0.77
N THR A 89 -21.74 -17.89 -1.83
CA THR A 89 -22.64 -17.88 -2.99
C THR A 89 -22.30 -17.00 -4.19
N VAL A 90 -21.46 -17.55 -5.08
CA VAL A 90 -21.66 -17.42 -6.54
C VAL A 90 -21.52 -18.78 -7.25
N ILE A 91 -20.74 -19.74 -6.74
CA ILE A 91 -20.63 -21.12 -7.25
C ILE A 91 -20.55 -22.11 -6.07
N PRO A 92 -21.21 -23.28 -6.10
CA PRO A 92 -20.98 -24.32 -5.10
C PRO A 92 -19.52 -24.80 -5.16
N GLY A 93 -18.69 -24.46 -4.17
CA GLY A 93 -17.31 -24.94 -4.04
C GLY A 93 -16.24 -23.86 -3.82
N ASP A 94 -16.53 -22.60 -4.17
CA ASP A 94 -15.60 -21.48 -3.95
C ASP A 94 -16.03 -20.62 -2.77
N HIS A 95 -15.23 -20.74 -1.71
CA HIS A 95 -15.37 -20.00 -0.47
C HIS A 95 -14.41 -18.80 -0.50
N VAL A 96 -14.94 -17.59 -0.51
CA VAL A 96 -14.11 -16.37 -0.44
C VAL A 96 -14.11 -15.87 1.00
N ALA A 97 -12.93 -15.81 1.61
CA ALA A 97 -12.78 -15.19 2.91
C ALA A 97 -12.90 -13.68 2.82
N LEU A 98 -13.70 -13.11 3.71
CA LEU A 98 -13.91 -11.69 3.89
C LEU A 98 -13.53 -11.31 5.32
N ARG A 99 -12.96 -10.13 5.51
CA ARG A 99 -12.82 -9.54 6.85
C ARG A 99 -12.94 -8.03 6.80
N TRP A 100 -13.34 -7.45 7.92
CA TRP A 100 -13.18 -6.01 8.11
C TRP A 100 -11.73 -5.72 8.47
N GLN A 101 -11.14 -4.79 7.73
CA GLN A 101 -9.83 -4.24 8.02
C GLN A 101 -9.93 -2.73 7.94
N ASP A 102 -9.70 -2.08 9.07
CA ASP A 102 -10.00 -0.66 9.26
C ASP A 102 -11.48 -0.34 8.91
N ASN A 103 -11.70 0.51 7.90
CA ASN A 103 -13.04 0.90 7.43
C ASN A 103 -13.43 0.18 6.14
N TYR A 104 -12.66 -0.82 5.70
CA TYR A 104 -12.88 -1.53 4.45
C TYR A 104 -13.29 -2.97 4.70
N LEU A 105 -14.20 -3.47 3.88
CA LEU A 105 -14.39 -4.91 3.75
C LEU A 105 -13.36 -5.42 2.73
N VAL A 106 -12.61 -6.45 3.11
CA VAL A 106 -11.45 -6.92 2.36
C VAL A 106 -11.60 -8.39 1.98
N SER A 107 -11.18 -8.73 0.77
CA SER A 107 -10.97 -10.10 0.29
C SER A 107 -9.60 -10.22 -0.35
N VAL A 108 -9.13 -11.46 -0.52
CA VAL A 108 -7.79 -11.75 -1.03
C VAL A 108 -7.87 -12.77 -2.16
N ILE A 109 -7.10 -12.53 -3.21
CA ILE A 109 -6.81 -13.49 -4.28
C ILE A 109 -5.34 -13.89 -4.14
N GLU A 110 -5.06 -15.17 -3.94
CA GLU A 110 -3.71 -15.70 -3.95
C GLU A 110 -3.25 -15.95 -5.38
N LEU A 111 -2.07 -15.44 -5.73
CA LEU A 111 -1.42 -15.73 -7.00
C LEU A 111 -0.48 -16.91 -6.79
N ILE A 112 -0.86 -18.05 -7.38
CA ILE A 112 -0.08 -19.28 -7.26
C ILE A 112 1.04 -19.24 -8.28
N PRO A 113 2.31 -19.29 -7.85
CA PRO A 113 3.43 -19.26 -8.77
C PRO A 113 3.46 -20.54 -9.61
N ARG A 114 3.80 -20.40 -10.89
CA ARG A 114 3.98 -21.54 -11.78
C ARG A 114 5.22 -22.34 -11.35
N PRO A 115 5.05 -23.61 -10.92
CA PRO A 115 6.16 -24.39 -10.38
C PRO A 115 7.26 -24.54 -11.44
N PHE A 116 8.51 -24.45 -10.99
CA PHE A 116 9.71 -24.60 -11.82
C PHE A 116 9.93 -23.53 -12.91
N THR A 117 9.21 -22.39 -12.86
CA THR A 117 9.52 -21.25 -13.73
C THR A 117 10.80 -20.56 -13.22
N PRO A 118 11.89 -20.53 -14.00
CA PRO A 118 13.12 -19.90 -13.56
C PRO A 118 12.96 -18.37 -13.51
N THR A 119 13.66 -17.74 -12.57
CA THR A 119 13.93 -16.30 -12.60
C THR A 119 15.39 -16.10 -12.92
N VAL A 120 15.68 -15.43 -14.03
CA VAL A 120 17.05 -15.15 -14.50
C VAL A 120 17.36 -13.69 -14.23
N ILE A 121 18.54 -13.42 -13.68
CA ILE A 121 18.97 -12.06 -13.40
C ILE A 121 19.92 -11.62 -14.50
N VAL A 122 19.56 -10.56 -15.21
CA VAL A 122 20.39 -9.98 -16.28
C VAL A 122 20.49 -8.49 -16.03
N ASN A 123 21.72 -7.96 -15.97
CA ASN A 123 21.98 -6.53 -15.77
C ASN A 123 21.25 -5.90 -14.55
N GLY A 124 21.06 -6.69 -13.49
CA GLY A 124 20.41 -6.27 -12.26
C GLY A 124 18.89 -6.21 -12.27
N GLN A 125 18.26 -6.80 -13.28
CA GLN A 125 16.80 -6.96 -13.37
C GLN A 125 16.44 -8.44 -13.32
N ALA A 126 15.28 -8.76 -12.72
CA ALA A 126 14.78 -10.12 -12.64
C ALA A 126 13.83 -10.38 -13.81
N PHE A 127 14.20 -11.34 -14.67
CA PHE A 127 13.38 -11.81 -15.78
C PHE A 127 12.75 -13.14 -15.40
N THR A 128 11.43 -13.20 -15.43
CA THR A 128 10.66 -14.43 -15.26
C THR A 128 9.45 -14.38 -16.16
N ASP A 129 8.97 -15.53 -16.60
CA ASP A 129 7.72 -15.64 -17.39
C ASP A 129 6.48 -15.61 -16.48
N ASP A 130 6.66 -15.74 -15.16
CA ASP A 130 5.60 -15.72 -14.16
C ASP A 130 5.39 -14.30 -13.60
N VAL A 131 4.80 -13.44 -14.44
CA VAL A 131 4.57 -12.02 -14.15
C VAL A 131 3.09 -11.69 -14.29
N VAL A 132 2.60 -10.83 -13.39
CA VAL A 132 1.27 -10.23 -13.47
C VAL A 132 1.42 -8.76 -13.84
N ASP A 133 0.90 -8.39 -15.00
CA ASP A 133 0.85 -6.99 -15.42
C ASP A 133 -0.24 -6.25 -14.63
N THR A 134 0.15 -5.19 -13.92
CA THR A 134 -0.77 -4.36 -13.14
C THR A 134 -1.81 -3.67 -14.01
N LYS A 135 -1.51 -3.44 -15.30
CA LYS A 135 -2.46 -2.86 -16.24
C LYS A 135 -3.66 -3.77 -16.48
N ILE A 136 -3.43 -5.08 -16.52
CA ILE A 136 -4.52 -6.05 -16.68
C ILE A 136 -5.48 -5.96 -15.49
N LEU A 137 -4.95 -5.88 -14.27
CA LEU A 137 -5.77 -5.71 -13.07
C LEU A 137 -6.55 -4.38 -13.08
N ASP A 138 -5.91 -3.29 -13.49
CA ASP A 138 -6.55 -1.97 -13.62
C ASP A 138 -7.70 -1.99 -14.65
N ASP A 139 -7.48 -2.61 -15.81
CA ASP A 139 -8.48 -2.77 -16.86
C ASP A 139 -9.66 -3.63 -16.35
N LEU A 140 -9.39 -4.72 -15.61
CA LEU A 140 -10.43 -5.56 -14.98
C LEU A 140 -11.25 -4.80 -13.92
N LEU A 141 -10.59 -4.02 -13.05
CA LEU A 141 -11.27 -3.20 -12.06
C LEU A 141 -12.15 -2.15 -12.73
N THR A 142 -11.60 -1.44 -13.72
CA THR A 142 -12.34 -0.41 -14.47
C THR A 142 -13.56 -0.98 -15.17
N ALA A 143 -13.43 -2.16 -15.79
CA ALA A 143 -14.51 -2.78 -16.54
C ALA A 143 -15.62 -3.38 -15.64
N TYR A 144 -15.25 -4.05 -14.55
CA TYR A 144 -16.19 -4.87 -13.78
C TYR A 144 -16.47 -4.37 -12.37
N CYS A 145 -15.53 -3.62 -11.77
CA CYS A 145 -15.53 -3.26 -10.35
C CYS A 145 -14.99 -1.83 -10.09
N PRO A 146 -15.49 -0.78 -10.77
CA PRO A 146 -14.84 0.55 -10.73
C PRO A 146 -14.88 1.23 -9.35
N ASP A 147 -15.76 0.73 -8.47
CA ASP A 147 -15.94 1.26 -7.12
C ASP A 147 -15.01 0.57 -6.09
N LEU A 148 -14.25 -0.46 -6.49
CA LEU A 148 -13.30 -1.20 -5.66
C LEU A 148 -11.86 -0.69 -5.82
N GLU A 149 -11.08 -0.81 -4.76
CA GLU A 149 -9.64 -0.60 -4.78
C GLU A 149 -8.92 -1.95 -4.71
N ALA A 150 -7.76 -2.08 -5.34
CA ALA A 150 -6.93 -3.27 -5.25
C ALA A 150 -5.49 -2.92 -4.89
N ASP A 151 -4.91 -3.67 -3.96
CA ASP A 151 -3.50 -3.58 -3.63
C ASP A 151 -2.80 -4.89 -3.96
N ILE A 152 -1.62 -4.81 -4.58
CA ILE A 152 -0.77 -5.98 -4.81
C ILE A 152 0.21 -6.07 -3.65
N VAL A 153 0.10 -7.14 -2.86
CA VAL A 153 0.94 -7.40 -1.70
C VAL A 153 1.85 -8.56 -2.02
N SER A 154 3.17 -8.33 -1.99
CA SER A 154 4.15 -9.39 -2.15
C SER A 154 4.98 -9.51 -0.88
N ALA A 155 5.06 -10.71 -0.34
CA ALA A 155 5.84 -11.01 0.85
C ALA A 155 6.77 -12.19 0.59
N GLY A 156 7.94 -12.17 1.19
CA GLY A 156 9.02 -13.06 0.81
C GLY A 156 10.31 -12.77 1.52
N TYR A 157 11.31 -13.57 1.24
CA TYR A 157 12.64 -13.48 1.83
C TYR A 157 13.71 -13.81 0.80
N ARG A 158 14.85 -13.11 0.89
CA ARG A 158 16.02 -13.36 0.04
C ARG A 158 16.78 -14.62 0.47
N VAL A 159 16.79 -14.90 1.77
CA VAL A 159 17.38 -16.09 2.38
C VAL A 159 16.37 -16.68 3.35
N GLY A 160 16.33 -18.01 3.50
CA GLY A 160 15.39 -18.71 4.38
C GLY A 160 15.26 -18.05 5.75
N LYS A 161 14.02 -17.92 6.27
CA LYS A 161 13.73 -17.23 7.55
C LYS A 161 14.56 -17.72 8.74
N THR A 162 15.01 -18.98 8.71
CA THR A 162 15.80 -19.63 9.78
C THR A 162 17.29 -19.73 9.46
N ALA A 163 17.76 -19.10 8.38
CA ALA A 163 19.14 -19.18 7.95
C ALA A 163 20.09 -18.54 8.99
N PRO A 164 21.22 -19.19 9.32
CA PRO A 164 22.25 -18.58 10.16
C PRO A 164 22.80 -17.29 9.52
N ALA A 165 23.20 -16.32 10.33
CA ALA A 165 23.73 -15.04 9.85
C ALA A 165 24.93 -15.20 8.87
N ALA A 166 25.76 -16.22 9.07
CA ALA A 166 26.85 -16.54 8.14
C ALA A 166 26.34 -16.92 6.74
N LEU A 167 25.23 -17.67 6.65
CA LEU A 167 24.63 -18.04 5.37
C LEU A 167 23.97 -16.84 4.69
N VAL A 168 23.33 -15.96 5.49
CA VAL A 168 22.77 -14.70 4.98
C VAL A 168 23.88 -13.83 4.38
N GLY A 169 24.99 -13.65 5.09
CA GLY A 169 26.14 -12.90 4.60
C GLY A 169 26.79 -13.50 3.35
N LEU A 170 26.91 -14.83 3.27
CA LEU A 170 27.38 -15.51 2.05
C LEU A 170 26.44 -15.29 0.87
N TYR A 171 25.13 -15.40 1.09
CA TYR A 171 24.16 -15.16 0.02
C TYR A 171 24.19 -13.70 -0.45
N GLU A 172 24.28 -12.74 0.47
CA GLU A 172 24.47 -11.33 0.13
C GLU A 172 25.76 -11.06 -0.64
N GLN A 173 26.86 -11.79 -0.36
CA GLN A 173 28.10 -11.67 -1.15
C GLN A 173 27.96 -12.21 -2.57
N VAL A 174 27.19 -13.29 -2.77
CA VAL A 174 27.01 -13.93 -4.08
C VAL A 174 25.97 -13.21 -4.94
N VAL A 175 24.82 -12.88 -4.34
CA VAL A 175 23.68 -12.27 -5.03
C VAL A 175 23.75 -10.73 -5.01
N GLY A 176 24.44 -10.15 -4.04
CA GLY A 176 24.63 -8.71 -3.96
C GLY A 176 23.30 -7.94 -3.89
N PRO A 177 23.16 -6.82 -4.61
CA PRO A 177 21.95 -6.00 -4.63
C PRO A 177 20.89 -6.51 -5.62
N TYR A 178 21.02 -7.71 -6.20
CA TYR A 178 20.09 -8.14 -7.24
C TYR A 178 18.74 -8.61 -6.69
N PRO A 179 17.61 -8.35 -7.36
CA PRO A 179 16.27 -8.70 -6.89
C PRO A 179 15.98 -10.20 -6.99
N ALA A 180 16.68 -10.99 -6.18
CA ALA A 180 16.61 -12.46 -6.14
C ALA A 180 16.02 -12.95 -4.80
N PRO A 181 14.69 -12.86 -4.60
CA PRO A 181 14.07 -13.50 -3.46
C PRO A 181 14.15 -15.03 -3.61
N ALA A 182 14.54 -15.74 -2.54
CA ALA A 182 14.51 -17.20 -2.51
C ALA A 182 13.07 -17.74 -2.41
N SER A 183 12.18 -16.98 -1.77
CA SER A 183 10.75 -17.29 -1.71
C SER A 183 9.96 -16.00 -1.78
N ARG A 184 8.92 -16.00 -2.61
CA ARG A 184 7.98 -14.90 -2.78
C ARG A 184 6.58 -15.47 -2.93
N ARG A 185 5.64 -14.90 -2.21
CA ARG A 185 4.21 -15.12 -2.41
C ARG A 185 3.55 -13.76 -2.64
N THR A 186 2.58 -13.74 -3.54
CA THR A 186 1.92 -12.50 -3.93
C THR A 186 0.41 -12.69 -3.85
N TRP A 187 -0.25 -11.66 -3.36
CA TRP A 187 -1.70 -11.59 -3.24
C TRP A 187 -2.21 -10.31 -3.87
N ILE A 188 -3.43 -10.37 -4.37
CA ILE A 188 -4.21 -9.18 -4.72
C ILE A 188 -5.27 -9.01 -3.63
N VAL A 189 -5.19 -7.89 -2.92
CA VAL A 189 -6.10 -7.53 -1.84
C VAL A 189 -7.15 -6.58 -2.40
N LEU A 190 -8.40 -7.02 -2.47
CA LEU A 190 -9.51 -6.18 -2.91
C LEU A 190 -10.15 -5.50 -1.70
N ARG A 191 -10.32 -4.18 -1.77
CA ARG A 191 -10.86 -3.34 -0.70
C ARG A 191 -12.15 -2.67 -1.15
N ALA A 192 -13.22 -2.91 -0.40
CA ALA A 192 -14.51 -2.29 -0.60
C ALA A 192 -14.77 -1.24 0.49
N ASP A 193 -14.82 0.03 0.07
CA ASP A 193 -15.27 1.14 0.90
C ASP A 193 -16.80 1.16 0.92
N PRO A 194 -17.47 1.03 2.08
CA PRO A 194 -18.93 1.02 2.16
C PRO A 194 -19.60 2.23 1.52
N ASP A 195 -18.96 3.41 1.58
CA ASP A 195 -19.53 4.64 1.04
C ASP A 195 -19.41 4.70 -0.48
N LYS A 196 -18.25 4.32 -1.04
CA LYS A 196 -18.01 4.32 -2.49
C LYS A 196 -18.77 3.20 -3.20
N THR A 197 -18.82 2.02 -2.60
CA THR A 197 -19.39 0.81 -3.20
C THR A 197 -20.89 0.67 -2.98
N ARG A 198 -21.52 1.59 -2.23
CA ARG A 198 -22.93 1.54 -1.83
C ARG A 198 -23.87 1.24 -2.99
N LYS A 199 -23.70 1.91 -4.13
CA LYS A 199 -24.57 1.75 -5.32
C LYS A 199 -24.49 0.34 -5.90
N SER A 200 -23.30 -0.24 -5.94
CA SER A 200 -23.04 -1.58 -6.48
C SER A 200 -23.46 -2.68 -5.49
N ALA A 201 -23.30 -2.44 -4.19
CA ALA A 201 -23.75 -3.33 -3.12
C ALA A 201 -25.27 -3.44 -3.04
N LEU A 202 -25.99 -2.30 -3.09
CA LEU A 202 -27.45 -2.25 -2.97
C LEU A 202 -28.21 -2.99 -4.10
N ARG A 203 -27.55 -3.25 -5.23
CA ARG A 203 -28.13 -4.06 -6.33
C ARG A 203 -28.21 -5.55 -6.02
N ARG A 204 -27.50 -6.00 -4.98
CA ARG A 204 -27.38 -7.41 -4.59
C ARG A 204 -28.19 -7.70 -3.34
N ASP A 205 -27.97 -6.93 -2.29
CA ASP A 205 -28.71 -7.04 -1.03
C ASP A 205 -28.61 -5.74 -0.21
N ALA A 206 -29.37 -5.64 0.88
CA ALA A 206 -29.34 -4.51 1.80
C ALA A 206 -28.18 -4.60 2.80
N GLY A 207 -27.63 -3.44 3.18
CA GLY A 207 -26.62 -3.33 4.22
C GLY A 207 -25.33 -4.09 3.93
N VAL A 208 -24.76 -4.70 4.98
CA VAL A 208 -23.45 -5.40 4.91
C VAL A 208 -23.50 -6.65 4.04
N ALA A 209 -24.65 -7.32 3.96
CA ALA A 209 -24.81 -8.51 3.13
C ALA A 209 -24.61 -8.19 1.64
N GLY A 210 -25.14 -7.05 1.17
CA GLY A 210 -24.96 -6.61 -0.22
C GLY A 210 -23.51 -6.25 -0.55
N LEU A 211 -22.81 -5.65 0.42
CA LEU A 211 -21.39 -5.33 0.31
C LEU A 211 -20.54 -6.62 0.23
N ALA A 212 -20.82 -7.59 1.09
CA ALA A 212 -20.16 -8.88 1.09
C ALA A 212 -20.39 -9.64 -0.22
N GLN A 213 -21.63 -9.74 -0.69
CA GLN A 213 -21.94 -10.38 -1.97
C GLN A 213 -21.30 -9.66 -3.15
N TYR A 214 -21.21 -8.32 -3.12
CA TYR A 214 -20.51 -7.57 -4.15
C TYR A 214 -19.02 -7.95 -4.18
N LEU A 215 -18.37 -7.91 -3.02
CA LEU A 215 -16.95 -8.20 -2.92
C LEU A 215 -16.63 -9.66 -3.28
N VAL A 216 -17.42 -10.63 -2.83
CA VAL A 216 -17.27 -12.05 -3.22
C VAL A 216 -17.37 -12.20 -4.74
N ALA A 217 -18.44 -11.68 -5.35
CA ALA A 217 -18.64 -11.80 -6.79
C ALA A 217 -17.53 -11.11 -7.62
N SER A 218 -17.05 -9.95 -7.16
CA SER A 218 -15.92 -9.26 -7.78
C SER A 218 -14.61 -10.02 -7.63
N THR A 219 -14.37 -10.63 -6.47
CA THR A 219 -13.17 -11.43 -6.20
C THR A 219 -13.09 -12.64 -7.12
N THR A 220 -14.16 -13.44 -7.16
CA THR A 220 -14.25 -14.61 -8.05
C THR A 220 -14.09 -14.19 -9.51
N ARG A 221 -14.79 -13.13 -9.95
CA ARG A 221 -14.69 -12.66 -11.34
C ARG A 221 -13.26 -12.23 -11.72
N ILE A 222 -12.58 -11.46 -10.86
CA ILE A 222 -11.20 -11.03 -11.13
C ILE A 222 -10.27 -12.25 -11.19
N ALA A 223 -10.41 -13.18 -10.25
CA ALA A 223 -9.62 -14.41 -10.23
C ALA A 223 -9.84 -15.25 -11.50
N ASP A 224 -11.09 -15.47 -11.92
CA ASP A 224 -11.44 -16.22 -13.13
C ASP A 224 -10.86 -15.56 -14.40
N HIS A 225 -10.95 -14.23 -14.51
CA HIS A 225 -10.38 -13.51 -15.64
C HIS A 225 -8.85 -13.60 -15.66
N LEU A 226 -8.19 -13.45 -14.52
CA LEU A 226 -6.73 -13.66 -14.41
C LEU A 226 -6.33 -15.09 -14.81
N ALA A 227 -7.06 -16.10 -14.32
CA ALA A 227 -6.88 -17.51 -14.70
C ALA A 227 -7.07 -17.73 -16.21
N SER A 228 -8.06 -17.08 -16.83
CA SER A 228 -8.30 -17.16 -18.28
C SER A 228 -7.16 -16.57 -19.12
N MET A 229 -6.38 -15.66 -18.54
CA MET A 229 -5.18 -15.08 -19.15
C MET A 229 -3.89 -15.84 -18.79
N GLY A 230 -4.01 -16.98 -18.11
CA GLY A 230 -2.89 -17.85 -17.74
C GLY A 230 -2.24 -17.51 -16.40
N VAL A 231 -2.75 -16.56 -15.63
CA VAL A 231 -2.27 -16.27 -14.28
C VAL A 231 -3.05 -17.15 -13.30
N ASP A 232 -2.40 -18.10 -12.62
CA ASP A 232 -3.08 -18.95 -11.63
C ASP A 232 -3.45 -18.09 -10.41
N ALA A 233 -4.72 -17.67 -10.37
CA ALA A 233 -5.27 -16.76 -9.39
C ALA A 233 -6.45 -17.43 -8.71
N GLN A 234 -6.38 -17.61 -7.39
CA GLN A 234 -7.39 -18.32 -6.63
C GLN A 234 -7.95 -17.45 -5.51
N PRO A 235 -9.28 -17.31 -5.38
CA PRO A 235 -9.87 -16.63 -4.23
C PRO A 235 -9.45 -17.33 -2.93
N ALA A 236 -8.93 -16.57 -1.98
CA ALA A 236 -8.45 -17.12 -0.72
C ALA A 236 -9.62 -17.58 0.16
N ARG A 237 -9.51 -18.80 0.71
CA ARG A 237 -10.49 -19.39 1.63
C ARG A 237 -10.29 -18.99 3.09
N SER A 238 -9.09 -18.49 3.42
CA SER A 238 -8.75 -17.90 4.72
C SER A 238 -7.68 -16.83 4.54
N PHE A 239 -7.48 -16.00 5.57
CA PHE A 239 -6.39 -15.03 5.59
C PHE A 239 -5.08 -15.60 6.16
N ASP A 240 -5.04 -16.86 6.61
CA ASP A 240 -3.90 -17.40 7.37
C ASP A 240 -2.58 -17.33 6.58
N GLY A 241 -2.62 -17.67 5.29
CA GLY A 241 -1.45 -17.62 4.41
C GLY A 241 -0.96 -16.19 4.20
N PHE A 242 -1.89 -15.25 4.04
CA PHE A 242 -1.60 -13.83 3.90
C PHE A 242 -1.06 -13.23 5.20
N ASP A 243 -1.70 -13.51 6.33
CA ASP A 243 -1.31 -13.01 7.64
C ASP A 243 0.04 -13.59 8.06
N THR A 244 0.27 -14.90 7.92
CA THR A 244 1.58 -15.54 8.23
C THR A 244 2.73 -14.96 7.40
N ALA A 245 2.45 -14.57 6.16
CA ALA A 245 3.47 -14.03 5.26
C ALA A 245 3.74 -12.54 5.49
N THR A 246 2.71 -11.79 5.90
CA THR A 246 2.78 -10.35 6.16
C THR A 246 2.97 -10.00 7.64
N GLU A 247 2.99 -11.01 8.51
CA GLU A 247 3.07 -10.84 9.96
C GLU A 247 4.30 -10.01 10.35
N ILE A 248 4.05 -8.93 11.07
CA ILE A 248 5.08 -8.12 11.70
C ILE A 248 5.01 -8.41 13.19
N SER A 249 6.13 -8.87 13.77
CA SER A 249 6.26 -8.94 15.23
C SER A 249 6.22 -7.51 15.77
N PHE A 250 5.07 -7.09 16.28
CA PHE A 250 4.87 -5.76 16.85
C PHE A 250 5.07 -5.81 18.36
N GLU A 251 6.15 -5.20 18.85
CA GLU A 251 6.26 -4.85 20.28
C GLU A 251 6.11 -3.35 20.48
N HIS A 252 6.83 -2.57 19.66
CA HIS A 252 6.92 -1.13 19.86
C HIS A 252 7.18 -0.35 18.55
N GLU A 253 6.43 0.72 18.30
CA GLU A 253 6.64 1.61 17.16
C GLU A 253 7.55 2.79 17.54
N THR A 254 8.75 2.83 17.00
CA THR A 254 9.59 4.04 16.99
C THR A 254 9.34 4.85 15.72
N TRP A 255 9.82 6.10 15.67
CA TRP A 255 9.61 6.99 14.53
C TRP A 255 10.07 6.41 13.18
N SER A 256 11.12 5.58 13.18
CA SER A 256 11.75 5.05 11.96
C SER A 256 11.60 3.54 11.76
N MET A 257 11.19 2.80 12.79
CA MET A 257 11.08 1.34 12.73
C MET A 257 10.06 0.80 13.73
N ILE A 258 9.49 -0.35 13.42
CA ILE A 258 8.74 -1.19 14.34
C ILE A 258 9.73 -2.21 14.92
N LYS A 259 9.86 -2.21 16.25
CA LYS A 259 10.66 -3.21 16.96
C LYS A 259 9.78 -4.42 17.26
N GLY A 260 10.25 -5.59 16.86
CA GLY A 260 9.70 -6.89 17.24
C GLY A 260 10.57 -7.61 18.26
N ARG A 261 10.14 -8.81 18.67
CA ARG A 261 10.83 -9.62 19.70
C ARG A 261 12.30 -9.89 19.39
N SER A 262 12.59 -10.20 18.13
CA SER A 262 13.93 -10.59 17.68
C SER A 262 14.33 -9.95 16.35
N THR A 263 13.49 -9.07 15.81
CA THR A 263 13.66 -8.42 14.50
C THR A 263 13.18 -6.98 14.58
N PHE A 264 13.53 -6.19 13.57
CA PHE A 264 12.94 -4.87 13.36
C PHE A 264 12.39 -4.80 11.94
N THR A 265 11.32 -4.04 11.76
CA THR A 265 10.70 -3.80 10.47
C THR A 265 10.73 -2.31 10.18
N ALA A 266 11.35 -1.94 9.06
CA ALA A 266 11.34 -0.57 8.56
C ALA A 266 10.44 -0.50 7.33
N ALA A 267 9.52 0.46 7.32
CA ALA A 267 8.71 0.75 6.14
C ALA A 267 9.35 1.88 5.35
N TYR A 268 9.50 1.70 4.04
CA TYR A 268 9.99 2.73 3.14
C TYR A 268 9.15 2.73 1.86
N ASN A 269 9.24 3.82 1.10
CA ASN A 269 8.67 3.91 -0.23
C ASN A 269 9.84 3.97 -1.22
N ALA A 270 9.85 3.06 -2.18
CA ALA A 270 10.81 3.05 -3.26
C ALA A 270 10.09 3.31 -4.59
N PRO A 271 10.55 4.29 -5.39
CA PRO A 271 10.02 4.49 -6.72
C PRO A 271 10.43 3.32 -7.61
N GLY A 272 9.45 2.64 -8.22
CA GLY A 272 9.71 1.51 -9.11
C GLY A 272 8.82 0.32 -8.80
N GLY A 273 9.08 -0.78 -9.52
CA GLY A 273 8.39 -2.05 -9.34
C GLY A 273 9.09 -3.00 -8.38
N PRO A 274 8.66 -4.27 -8.35
CA PRO A 274 9.20 -5.31 -7.47
C PRO A 274 10.73 -5.42 -7.50
N ASP A 275 11.36 -5.25 -8.65
CA ASP A 275 12.82 -5.31 -8.78
C ASP A 275 13.55 -4.27 -7.92
N VAL A 276 12.97 -3.09 -7.74
CA VAL A 276 13.53 -2.05 -6.85
C VAL A 276 13.25 -2.39 -5.38
N TRP A 277 12.11 -3.01 -5.10
CA TRP A 277 11.73 -3.39 -3.74
C TRP A 277 12.55 -4.56 -3.21
N TRP A 278 12.93 -5.49 -4.08
CA TRP A 278 13.70 -6.70 -3.74
C TRP A 278 15.22 -6.54 -3.85
N SER A 279 15.70 -5.41 -4.40
CA SER A 279 17.13 -5.07 -4.51
C SER A 279 17.66 -4.20 -3.36
N ALA A 280 16.77 -3.68 -2.51
CA ALA A 280 17.07 -2.77 -1.42
C ALA A 280 17.60 -3.45 -0.15
#